data_AF-A0A7W5SG89-F1
#
_entry.id   AF-A0A7W5SG89-F1
#
_cell.length_a   1.000
_cell.length_b   1.000
_cell.length_c   1.000
_cell.angle_alpha   90.00
_cell.angle_beta   90.00
_cell.angle_gamma   90.00
#
_symmetry.space_group_name_H-M   'P 1'
#
loop_
_entity.id
_entity.type
_entity.pdbx_description
1 polymer ?
#
loop_
_entity_poly.entity_id
_entity_poly.type
_entity_poly.pdbx_seq_one_letter_code
_entity_poly.pdbx_strand_id
1 'polypeptide(L)'
;MSLEKIIPSVAIIATGGTIASKRGADGASTPSLTGEDLLSLLPDINARLQPIDLMAKDSASLTLANMQHISDAVGRQLADPTIAGVVVLHGTDAMEETALLVQLQHAASKPVIFTGAQFTADHPHADGPANLALAIEAAIDGSNAGRGVLVCFGGRLLPAWGVYKRSADEADAFRSARPVAVTESPGLSKPVSDVRVDIVAIYPGCDAIHIRASLEAKADGIVLAALGSGNANRELVAAVKRCTDGGVPVIVSSRVPDGLLVASYGGGGGGHDLAAAGAIHSQTLRPSQARILLAALIAAESPVQDIRRAFNDRF
;
A
#
# COMPACT_ATOMS: atom_id res chain seq x y z
N MET A 1 40.63 -3.36 -24.02
CA MET A 1 39.64 -2.30 -23.75
C MET A 1 38.83 -2.74 -22.54
N SER A 2 39.04 -2.09 -21.40
CA SER A 2 38.14 -2.23 -20.25
C SER A 2 36.77 -1.72 -20.70
N LEU A 3 35.74 -2.57 -20.72
CA LEU A 3 34.38 -2.08 -20.79
C LEU A 3 34.21 -1.14 -19.59
N GLU A 4 33.99 0.15 -19.83
CA GLU A 4 33.53 1.05 -18.76
C GLU A 4 32.29 0.41 -18.15
N LYS A 5 32.38 0.05 -16.88
CA LYS A 5 31.28 -0.58 -16.15
C LYS A 5 30.19 0.48 -16.09
N ILE A 6 29.12 0.31 -16.88
CA ILE A 6 28.00 1.25 -16.88
C ILE A 6 27.42 1.25 -15.46
N ILE A 7 27.55 2.38 -14.78
CA ILE A 7 27.01 2.56 -13.42
C ILE A 7 25.51 2.85 -13.57
N PRO A 8 24.61 1.99 -13.05
CA PRO A 8 23.17 2.19 -13.16
C PRO A 8 22.74 3.45 -12.40
N SER A 9 21.80 4.21 -12.97
CA SER A 9 21.22 5.38 -12.30
C SER A 9 19.93 4.99 -11.59
N VAL A 10 19.79 5.36 -10.31
CA VAL A 10 18.61 5.05 -9.49
C VAL A 10 17.96 6.35 -9.03
N ALA A 11 16.67 6.52 -9.31
CA ALA A 11 15.90 7.63 -8.78
C ALA A 11 15.52 7.35 -7.32
N ILE A 12 15.79 8.30 -6.43
CA ILE A 12 15.48 8.20 -5.00
C ILE A 12 14.40 9.24 -4.68
N ILE A 13 13.14 8.81 -4.65
CA ILE A 13 12.00 9.70 -4.39
C ILE A 13 11.77 9.79 -2.88
N ALA A 14 12.03 10.95 -2.30
CA ALA A 14 11.78 11.23 -0.89
C ALA A 14 10.37 11.81 -0.70
N THR A 15 9.56 11.15 0.13
CA THR A 15 8.19 11.61 0.47
C THR A 15 8.05 12.05 1.93
N GLY A 16 9.15 11.99 2.70
CA GLY A 16 9.18 12.18 4.15
C GLY A 16 9.36 10.86 4.92
N GLY A 17 8.88 10.82 6.16
CA GLY A 17 8.90 9.63 7.01
C GLY A 17 10.09 9.54 7.98
N THR A 18 10.06 8.48 8.80
CA THR A 18 10.96 8.27 9.94
C THR A 18 12.44 8.23 9.56
N ILE A 19 12.77 7.70 8.36
CA ILE A 19 14.16 7.61 7.88
C ILE A 19 14.82 8.98 7.80
N ALA A 20 14.04 10.01 7.44
CA ALA A 20 14.48 11.39 7.34
C ALA A 20 14.25 12.20 8.64
N SER A 21 13.77 11.56 9.71
CA SER A 21 13.32 12.24 10.93
C SER A 21 14.27 12.04 12.10
N LYS A 22 14.38 13.05 12.96
CA LYS A 22 15.07 12.99 14.25
C LYS A 22 14.07 13.18 15.38
N ARG A 23 14.35 12.59 16.54
CA ARG A 23 13.50 12.76 17.72
C ARG A 23 13.88 14.04 18.46
N GLY A 24 12.90 14.92 18.66
CA GLY A 24 13.02 16.12 19.47
C GLY A 24 13.05 15.83 20.97
N ALA A 25 13.43 16.83 21.77
CA ALA A 25 13.47 16.72 23.23
C ALA A 25 12.09 16.50 23.88
N ASP A 26 11.01 16.83 23.17
CA ASP A 26 9.62 16.58 23.53
C ASP A 26 9.15 15.15 23.18
N GLY A 27 10.02 14.34 22.55
CA GLY A 27 9.74 12.98 22.14
C GLY A 27 9.06 12.86 20.77
N ALA A 28 8.70 13.96 20.11
CA ALA A 28 8.12 13.98 18.77
C ALA A 28 9.21 13.78 17.70
N SER A 29 8.88 13.08 16.61
CA SER A 29 9.80 12.93 15.48
C SER A 29 9.45 13.94 14.39
N THR A 30 10.43 14.71 13.93
CA THR A 30 10.24 15.70 12.87
C THR A 30 11.20 15.46 11.71
N PRO A 31 10.75 15.65 10.44
CA PRO A 31 11.64 15.56 9.28
C PRO A 31 12.78 16.57 9.43
N SER A 32 14.02 16.10 9.28
CA SER A 32 15.23 16.91 9.49
C SER A 32 16.38 16.58 8.54
N LEU A 33 16.25 15.54 7.71
CA LEU A 33 17.24 15.11 6.73
C LEU A 33 16.64 15.20 5.32
N THR A 34 17.41 15.70 4.36
CA THR A 34 17.10 15.67 2.93
C THR A 34 17.40 14.30 2.33
N GLY A 35 16.98 14.06 1.07
CA GLY A 35 17.42 12.89 0.32
C GLY A 35 18.95 12.79 0.26
N GLU A 36 19.64 13.89 -0.05
CA GLU A 36 21.11 13.94 -0.11
C GLU A 36 21.78 13.57 1.23
N ASP A 37 21.24 14.06 2.35
CA ASP A 37 21.77 13.72 3.68
C ASP A 37 21.73 12.22 3.93
N LEU A 38 20.64 11.54 3.55
CA LEU A 38 20.51 10.09 3.71
C LEU A 38 21.48 9.32 2.81
N LEU A 39 21.71 9.82 1.60
CA LEU A 39 22.67 9.20 0.68
C LEU A 39 24.10 9.28 1.19
N SER A 40 24.45 10.33 1.93
CA SER A 40 25.79 10.47 2.52
C SER A 40 26.12 9.44 3.62
N LEU A 41 25.09 8.77 4.17
CA LEU A 41 25.23 7.75 5.21
C LEU A 41 25.41 6.33 4.65
N LEU A 42 25.29 6.15 3.34
CA LEU A 42 25.37 4.85 2.70
C LEU A 42 26.83 4.44 2.47
N PRO A 43 27.13 3.12 2.51
CA PRO A 43 28.42 2.63 2.03
C PRO A 43 28.60 2.93 0.53
N ASP A 44 29.79 2.71 0.00
CA ASP A 44 30.04 2.82 -1.45
C ASP A 44 29.13 1.87 -2.22
N ILE A 45 28.14 2.42 -2.91
CA ILE A 45 27.21 1.68 -3.75
C ILE A 45 27.60 1.88 -5.21
N ASN A 46 27.62 0.79 -5.98
CA ASN A 46 27.91 0.82 -7.42
C ASN A 46 26.69 1.31 -8.24
N ALA A 47 26.16 2.48 -7.90
CA ALA A 47 25.02 3.12 -8.56
C ALA A 47 25.14 4.65 -8.48
N ARG A 48 24.64 5.35 -9.50
CA ARG A 48 24.48 6.80 -9.48
C ARG A 48 23.11 7.11 -8.89
N LEU A 49 23.07 7.82 -7.77
CA LEU A 49 21.82 8.13 -7.08
C LEU A 49 21.31 9.51 -7.51
N GLN A 50 20.03 9.59 -7.85
CA GLN A 50 19.36 10.84 -8.23
C GLN A 50 18.26 11.17 -7.21
N PRO A 51 18.56 11.98 -6.18
CA PRO A 51 17.57 12.37 -5.19
C PRO A 51 16.49 13.27 -5.80
N ILE A 52 15.24 13.02 -5.40
CA ILE A 52 14.05 13.78 -5.78
C ILE A 52 13.26 14.05 -4.50
N ASP A 53 13.33 15.28 -3.99
CA ASP A 53 12.52 15.72 -2.86
C ASP A 53 11.10 16.04 -3.34
N LEU A 54 10.20 15.06 -3.24
CA LEU A 54 8.82 15.18 -3.72
C LEU A 54 7.91 15.89 -2.72
N MET A 55 8.03 15.51 -1.45
CA MET A 55 7.32 16.12 -0.32
C MET A 55 7.97 15.71 1.01
N ALA A 56 7.59 16.39 2.10
CA ALA A 56 7.97 16.02 3.46
C ALA A 56 6.72 15.91 4.33
N LYS A 57 6.04 14.75 4.28
CA LYS A 57 4.82 14.49 5.06
C LYS A 57 4.95 13.21 5.89
N ASP A 58 4.30 13.22 7.05
CA ASP A 58 4.05 12.00 7.82
C ASP A 58 3.08 11.10 7.04
N SER A 59 3.44 9.81 6.91
CA SER A 59 2.61 8.80 6.27
C SER A 59 1.21 8.70 6.86
N ALA A 60 1.05 8.94 8.17
CA ALA A 60 -0.25 8.92 8.83
C ALA A 60 -1.20 10.05 8.39
N SER A 61 -0.65 11.10 7.75
CA SER A 61 -1.40 12.26 7.25
C SER A 61 -1.57 12.27 5.73
N LEU A 62 -1.20 11.19 5.04
CA LEU A 62 -1.34 11.11 3.58
C LEU A 62 -2.79 10.91 3.16
N THR A 63 -3.18 11.65 2.12
CA THR A 63 -4.46 11.47 1.44
C THR A 63 -4.27 10.67 0.13
N LEU A 64 -5.36 10.24 -0.50
CA LEU A 64 -5.31 9.62 -1.84
C LEU A 64 -4.66 10.55 -2.88
N ALA A 65 -4.87 11.86 -2.77
CA ALA A 65 -4.20 12.84 -3.62
C ALA A 65 -2.67 12.88 -3.39
N ASN A 66 -2.20 12.68 -2.16
CA ASN A 66 -0.76 12.58 -1.89
C ASN A 66 -0.19 11.26 -2.41
N MET A 67 -0.90 10.14 -2.24
CA MET A 67 -0.51 8.85 -2.82
C MET A 67 -0.47 8.91 -4.35
N GLN A 68 -1.44 9.57 -4.99
CA GLN A 68 -1.46 9.79 -6.43
C GLN A 68 -0.23 10.58 -6.89
N HIS A 69 0.12 11.66 -6.19
CA HIS A 69 1.31 12.45 -6.51
C HIS A 69 2.61 11.63 -6.45
N ILE A 70 2.72 10.70 -5.48
CA ILE A 70 3.83 9.73 -5.40
C ILE A 70 3.82 8.79 -6.60
N SER A 71 2.66 8.23 -6.94
CA SER A 71 2.52 7.35 -8.10
C SER A 71 2.89 8.04 -9.42
N ASP A 72 2.45 9.28 -9.63
CA ASP A 72 2.79 10.06 -10.81
C ASP A 72 4.30 10.36 -10.90
N ALA A 73 4.95 10.59 -9.75
CA ALA A 73 6.40 10.75 -9.68
C ALA A 73 7.13 9.45 -10.07
N VAL A 74 6.68 8.30 -9.58
CA VAL A 74 7.24 6.99 -9.99
C VAL A 74 7.04 6.76 -11.48
N GLY A 75 5.84 7.00 -12.02
CA GLY A 75 5.55 6.85 -13.45
C GLY A 75 6.48 7.69 -14.34
N ARG A 76 6.80 8.93 -13.94
CA ARG A 76 7.78 9.78 -14.64
C ARG A 76 9.18 9.15 -14.67
N GLN A 77 9.64 8.58 -13.56
CA GLN A 77 10.96 7.93 -13.49
C GLN A 77 11.00 6.60 -14.25
N LEU A 78 9.90 5.84 -14.26
CA LEU A 78 9.78 4.64 -15.07
C LEU A 78 9.89 4.96 -16.57
N ALA A 79 9.35 6.10 -17.01
CA ALA A 79 9.43 6.54 -18.41
C ALA A 79 10.82 7.06 -18.84
N ASP A 80 11.69 7.48 -17.90
CA ASP A 80 13.02 8.01 -18.21
C ASP A 80 14.00 6.90 -18.57
N PRO A 81 14.48 6.77 -19.83
CA PRO A 81 15.36 5.69 -20.25
C PRO A 81 16.74 5.69 -19.56
N THR A 82 17.13 6.79 -18.90
CA THR A 82 18.40 6.90 -18.16
C THR A 82 18.32 6.29 -16.75
N ILE A 83 17.11 6.07 -16.24
CA ILE A 83 16.86 5.46 -14.92
C ILE A 83 16.78 3.94 -15.06
N ALA A 84 17.59 3.23 -14.28
CA ALA A 84 17.61 1.77 -14.19
C ALA A 84 16.59 1.21 -13.19
N GLY A 85 16.26 1.97 -12.13
CA GLY A 85 15.31 1.58 -11.10
C GLY A 85 14.91 2.76 -10.21
N VAL A 86 13.84 2.57 -9.43
CA VAL A 86 13.27 3.61 -8.56
C VAL A 86 13.22 3.09 -7.12
N VAL A 87 13.72 3.90 -6.18
CA VAL A 87 13.51 3.71 -4.74
C VAL A 87 12.63 4.83 -4.22
N VAL A 88 11.60 4.48 -3.45
CA VAL A 88 10.71 5.44 -2.78
C VAL A 88 10.95 5.36 -1.28
N LEU A 89 11.44 6.45 -0.71
CA LEU A 89 11.56 6.62 0.75
C LEU A 89 10.21 7.07 1.29
N HIS A 90 9.60 6.24 2.13
CA HIS A 90 8.24 6.44 2.60
C HIS A 90 8.11 6.17 4.11
N GLY A 91 7.19 6.86 4.77
CA GLY A 91 6.82 6.57 6.16
C GLY A 91 6.11 5.22 6.29
N THR A 92 6.33 4.51 7.38
CA THR A 92 5.92 3.10 7.48
C THR A 92 4.41 2.91 7.69
N ASP A 93 3.67 3.91 8.18
CA ASP A 93 2.25 3.74 8.54
C ASP A 93 1.32 3.55 7.34
N ALA A 94 1.67 4.11 6.18
CA ALA A 94 0.86 4.03 4.95
C ALA A 94 1.66 3.48 3.75
N MET A 95 2.84 2.90 3.98
CA MET A 95 3.70 2.39 2.89
C MET A 95 3.00 1.28 2.08
N GLU A 96 2.28 0.39 2.76
CA GLU A 96 1.53 -0.71 2.13
C GLU A 96 0.43 -0.21 1.19
N GLU A 97 -0.16 0.95 1.48
CA GLU A 97 -1.21 1.57 0.67
C GLU A 97 -0.62 2.22 -0.59
N THR A 98 0.40 3.07 -0.42
CA THR A 98 1.02 3.77 -1.54
C THR A 98 1.72 2.80 -2.49
N ALA A 99 2.43 1.78 -1.96
CA ALA A 99 3.10 0.79 -2.79
C ALA A 99 2.10 0.00 -3.66
N LEU A 100 0.93 -0.32 -3.11
CA LEU A 100 -0.14 -0.96 -3.88
C LEU A 100 -0.69 -0.02 -4.96
N LEU A 101 -0.92 1.25 -4.67
CA LEU A 101 -1.39 2.20 -5.69
C LEU A 101 -0.44 2.25 -6.90
N VAL A 102 0.87 2.30 -6.64
CA VAL A 102 1.88 2.28 -7.71
C VAL A 102 1.82 0.97 -8.52
N GLN A 103 1.69 -0.18 -7.84
CA GLN A 103 1.52 -1.48 -8.50
C GLN A 103 0.28 -1.50 -9.41
N LEU A 104 -0.82 -0.89 -8.97
CA LEU A 104 -2.08 -0.86 -9.72
C LEU A 104 -2.01 0.01 -10.98
N GLN A 105 -1.24 1.10 -10.92
CA GLN A 105 -1.20 2.12 -11.99
C GLN A 105 -0.11 1.89 -13.02
N HIS A 106 1.02 1.28 -12.64
CA HIS A 106 2.19 1.17 -13.50
C HIS A 106 2.58 -0.29 -13.75
N ALA A 107 2.62 -0.67 -15.02
CA ALA A 107 3.31 -1.89 -15.44
C ALA A 107 4.83 -1.64 -15.33
N ALA A 108 5.43 -2.13 -14.24
CA ALA A 108 6.84 -1.93 -13.95
C ALA A 108 7.73 -2.65 -14.97
N SER A 109 8.38 -1.87 -15.85
CA SER A 109 9.44 -2.36 -16.74
C SER A 109 10.84 -2.30 -16.10
N LYS A 110 10.91 -1.69 -14.91
CA LYS A 110 12.12 -1.49 -14.10
C LYS A 110 11.79 -1.76 -12.63
N PRO A 111 12.77 -2.14 -11.79
CA PRO A 111 12.52 -2.32 -10.37
C PRO A 111 11.97 -1.05 -9.70
N VAL A 112 10.92 -1.22 -8.88
CA VAL A 112 10.36 -0.16 -8.02
C VAL A 112 10.31 -0.67 -6.59
N ILE A 113 11.09 -0.04 -5.73
CA ILE A 113 11.32 -0.50 -4.35
C ILE A 113 10.88 0.58 -3.36
N PHE A 114 9.87 0.31 -2.55
CA PHE A 114 9.51 1.13 -1.40
C PHE A 114 10.36 0.73 -0.20
N THR A 115 10.83 1.70 0.57
CA THR A 115 11.59 1.47 1.80
C THR A 115 11.40 2.61 2.80
N GLY A 116 11.87 2.41 4.03
CA GLY A 116 11.79 3.40 5.09
C GLY A 116 12.58 2.95 6.33
N ALA A 117 12.22 3.48 7.49
CA ALA A 117 12.81 3.09 8.77
C ALA A 117 11.71 2.94 9.82
N GLN A 118 11.86 1.98 10.72
CA GLN A 118 11.01 1.84 11.90
C GLN A 118 11.48 2.80 12.99
N PHE A 119 12.79 2.96 13.13
CA PHE A 119 13.42 3.80 14.12
C PHE A 119 13.99 5.07 13.48
N THR A 120 13.99 6.17 14.24
CA THR A 120 14.55 7.46 13.79
C THR A 120 16.06 7.37 13.61
N ALA A 121 16.61 8.30 12.83
CA ALA A 121 18.04 8.28 12.47
C ALA A 121 19.00 8.39 13.68
N ASP A 122 18.52 8.93 14.80
CA ASP A 122 19.26 9.08 16.07
C ASP A 122 19.09 7.89 17.03
N HIS A 123 18.29 6.88 16.67
CA HIS A 123 18.06 5.71 17.53
C HIS A 123 19.28 4.76 17.52
N PRO A 124 19.65 4.13 18.67
CA PRO A 124 20.77 3.17 18.74
C PRO A 124 20.62 1.95 17.81
N HIS A 125 19.39 1.64 17.42
CA HIS A 125 19.05 0.56 16.50
C HIS A 125 18.43 1.08 15.21
N ALA A 126 18.86 2.26 14.74
CA ALA A 126 18.40 2.83 13.48
C ALA A 126 18.56 1.82 12.33
N ASP A 127 17.47 1.56 11.60
CA ASP A 127 17.38 0.56 10.54
C ASP A 127 17.37 1.18 9.13
N GLY A 128 17.16 2.49 9.04
CA GLY A 128 17.06 3.24 7.78
C GLY A 128 18.23 3.03 6.81
N PRO A 129 19.51 3.19 7.21
CA PRO A 129 20.64 3.00 6.31
C PRO A 129 20.72 1.59 5.71
N ALA A 130 20.47 0.55 6.51
CA ALA A 130 20.48 -0.83 6.04
C ALA A 130 19.31 -1.12 5.09
N ASN A 131 18.10 -0.64 5.43
CA ASN A 131 16.92 -0.77 4.56
C ASN A 131 17.11 -0.03 3.22
N LEU A 132 17.76 1.13 3.23
CA LEU A 132 18.03 1.92 2.02
C LEU A 132 19.11 1.28 1.15
N ALA A 133 20.22 0.80 1.72
CA ALA A 133 21.25 0.10 0.97
C ALA A 133 20.67 -1.14 0.25
N LEU A 134 19.91 -1.98 0.97
CA LEU A 134 19.24 -3.14 0.38
C LEU A 134 18.20 -2.74 -0.70
N ALA A 135 17.49 -1.64 -0.51
CA ALA A 135 16.52 -1.16 -1.50
C ALA A 135 17.22 -0.71 -2.79
N ILE A 136 18.37 -0.06 -2.69
CA ILE A 136 19.15 0.36 -3.86
C ILE A 136 19.75 -0.85 -4.57
N GLU A 137 20.29 -1.82 -3.84
CA GLU A 137 20.76 -3.09 -4.42
C GLU A 137 19.64 -3.81 -5.18
N ALA A 138 18.43 -3.87 -4.59
CA ALA A 138 17.27 -4.43 -5.25
C ALA A 138 16.82 -3.62 -6.48
N ALA A 139 16.99 -2.29 -6.46
CA ALA A 139 16.62 -1.41 -7.56
C ALA A 139 17.55 -1.51 -8.77
N ILE A 140 18.82 -1.90 -8.58
CA ILE A 140 19.78 -2.11 -9.68
C ILE A 140 19.79 -3.53 -10.23
N ASP A 141 19.21 -4.49 -9.49
CA ASP A 141 19.01 -5.85 -9.98
C ASP A 141 17.77 -5.91 -10.89
N GLY A 142 18.01 -5.90 -12.20
CA GLY A 142 16.98 -5.95 -13.23
C GLY A 142 16.07 -7.19 -13.16
N SER A 143 16.48 -8.27 -12.47
CA SER A 143 15.59 -9.43 -12.25
C SER A 143 14.37 -9.09 -11.39
N ASN A 144 14.41 -7.96 -10.66
CA ASN A 144 13.30 -7.46 -9.86
C ASN A 144 12.24 -6.71 -10.68
N ALA A 145 12.50 -6.32 -11.93
CA ALA A 145 11.53 -5.60 -12.76
C ALA A 145 10.22 -6.39 -12.95
N GLY A 146 10.33 -7.70 -13.22
CA GLY A 146 9.19 -8.59 -13.42
C GLY A 146 8.48 -9.04 -12.14
N ARG A 147 8.89 -8.54 -10.96
CA ARG A 147 8.32 -8.94 -9.66
C ARG A 147 7.24 -7.97 -9.16
N GLY A 148 6.91 -6.94 -9.95
CA GLY A 148 6.06 -5.83 -9.54
C GLY A 148 6.77 -4.89 -8.57
N VAL A 149 6.00 -4.01 -7.94
CA VAL A 149 6.46 -3.13 -6.86
C VAL A 149 6.77 -3.98 -5.63
N LEU A 150 7.93 -3.73 -5.03
CA LEU A 150 8.40 -4.42 -3.83
C LEU A 150 8.52 -3.45 -2.65
N VAL A 151 8.32 -3.95 -1.44
CA VAL A 151 8.67 -3.31 -0.17
C VAL A 151 9.93 -3.96 0.37
N CYS A 152 10.98 -3.16 0.54
CA CYS A 152 12.24 -3.55 1.16
C CYS A 152 12.28 -3.08 2.62
N PHE A 153 12.23 -4.02 3.56
CA PHE A 153 12.22 -3.69 4.99
C PHE A 153 12.68 -4.87 5.83
N GLY A 154 13.44 -4.63 6.90
CA GLY A 154 13.84 -5.67 7.86
C GLY A 154 14.61 -6.84 7.23
N GLY A 155 15.40 -6.55 6.18
CA GLY A 155 16.15 -7.56 5.43
C GLY A 155 15.31 -8.41 4.45
N ARG A 156 14.09 -7.99 4.12
CA ARG A 156 13.18 -8.71 3.21
C ARG A 156 12.80 -7.86 2.01
N LEU A 157 12.54 -8.53 0.89
CA LEU A 157 11.85 -7.98 -0.28
C LEU A 157 10.47 -8.65 -0.41
N LEU A 158 9.41 -7.87 -0.17
CA LEU A 158 8.02 -8.34 -0.15
C LEU A 158 7.24 -7.75 -1.32
N PRO A 159 6.42 -8.51 -2.07
CA PRO A 159 5.52 -7.94 -3.06
C PRO A 159 4.56 -6.94 -2.41
N ALA A 160 4.29 -5.81 -3.07
CA ALA A 160 3.33 -4.82 -2.58
C ALA A 160 1.92 -5.42 -2.40
N TRP A 161 1.52 -6.37 -3.26
CA TRP A 161 0.22 -7.03 -3.14
C TRP A 161 0.13 -7.90 -1.88
N GLY A 162 -0.75 -7.52 -0.95
CA GLY A 162 -0.97 -8.25 0.30
C GLY A 162 0.05 -7.97 1.39
N VAL A 163 0.98 -7.03 1.20
CA VAL A 163 1.89 -6.60 2.28
C VAL A 163 1.12 -5.81 3.33
N TYR A 164 1.50 -5.98 4.60
CA TYR A 164 0.99 -5.17 5.70
C TYR A 164 2.07 -4.94 6.78
N LYS A 165 1.95 -3.85 7.53
CA LYS A 165 2.75 -3.57 8.72
C LYS A 165 2.23 -4.40 9.90
N ARG A 166 2.99 -5.41 10.28
CA ARG A 166 2.70 -6.35 11.38
C ARG A 166 3.08 -5.81 12.75
N SER A 167 4.15 -5.02 12.84
CA SER A 167 4.66 -4.51 14.13
C SER A 167 4.78 -2.98 14.14
N ALA A 168 4.53 -2.41 15.32
CA ALA A 168 4.72 -0.99 15.60
C ALA A 168 6.09 -0.67 16.23
N ASP A 169 6.88 -1.67 16.63
CA ASP A 169 8.11 -1.48 17.41
C ASP A 169 9.26 -2.46 17.07
N GLU A 170 9.12 -3.27 16.01
CA GLU A 170 10.16 -4.19 15.55
C GLU A 170 10.76 -3.72 14.22
N ALA A 171 12.09 -3.81 14.04
CA ALA A 171 12.74 -3.50 12.75
C ALA A 171 12.29 -4.42 11.60
N ASP A 172 11.87 -5.66 11.89
CA ASP A 172 11.26 -6.57 10.92
C ASP A 172 9.72 -6.41 10.90
N ALA A 173 9.27 -5.20 10.56
CA ALA A 173 7.88 -4.75 10.76
C ALA A 173 6.86 -5.26 9.73
N PHE A 174 7.26 -5.63 8.51
CA PHE A 174 6.33 -5.93 7.41
C PHE A 174 6.20 -7.42 7.13
N ARG A 175 4.98 -7.87 6.85
CA ARG A 175 4.65 -9.26 6.47
C ARG A 175 3.74 -9.27 5.26
N SER A 176 3.56 -10.43 4.66
CA SER A 176 2.55 -10.65 3.62
C SER A 176 1.42 -11.47 4.22
N ALA A 177 0.17 -11.03 4.00
CA ALA A 177 -1.03 -11.69 4.50
C ALA A 177 -1.16 -13.15 4.03
N ARG A 178 -0.56 -13.46 2.87
CA ARG A 178 -0.32 -14.81 2.33
C ARG A 178 0.62 -14.74 1.13
N PRO A 179 1.33 -15.84 0.80
CA PRO A 179 1.99 -15.94 -0.49
C PRO A 179 0.96 -15.80 -1.63
N VAL A 180 1.14 -14.80 -2.48
CA VAL A 180 0.43 -14.65 -3.76
C VAL A 180 1.49 -14.64 -4.85
N ALA A 181 1.19 -15.27 -5.98
CA ALA A 181 1.99 -15.08 -7.18
C ALA A 181 2.03 -13.58 -7.52
N VAL A 182 3.11 -13.11 -8.13
CA VAL A 182 3.19 -11.73 -8.61
C VAL A 182 1.98 -11.47 -9.51
N THR A 183 1.15 -10.52 -9.10
CA THR A 183 0.05 -10.04 -9.93
C THR A 183 0.64 -9.02 -10.89
N GLU A 184 0.49 -9.25 -12.20
CA GLU A 184 0.81 -8.20 -13.18
C GLU A 184 0.01 -6.94 -12.86
N SER A 185 0.56 -5.77 -13.22
CA SER A 185 -0.17 -4.53 -13.03
C SER A 185 -1.45 -4.56 -13.87
N PRO A 186 -2.62 -4.27 -13.27
CA PRO A 186 -3.87 -4.17 -14.01
C PRO A 186 -3.99 -2.92 -14.87
N GLY A 187 -3.05 -1.97 -14.79
CA GLY A 187 -3.07 -0.74 -15.59
C GLY A 187 -4.22 0.19 -15.25
N LEU A 188 -4.65 0.26 -13.98
CA LEU A 188 -5.71 1.15 -13.49
C LEU A 188 -5.23 2.59 -13.37
N SER A 189 -4.81 3.21 -14.48
CA SER A 189 -4.05 4.46 -14.50
C SER A 189 -4.86 5.74 -14.20
N LYS A 190 -6.14 5.62 -13.85
CA LYS A 190 -6.98 6.79 -13.52
C LYS A 190 -6.62 7.34 -12.13
N PRO A 191 -6.62 8.67 -11.95
CA PRO A 191 -6.26 9.28 -10.69
C PRO A 191 -7.31 8.97 -9.61
N VAL A 192 -6.84 8.64 -8.40
CA VAL A 192 -7.71 8.30 -7.26
C VAL A 192 -8.02 9.48 -6.34
N SER A 193 -7.50 10.66 -6.63
CA SER A 193 -7.52 11.84 -5.75
C SER A 193 -8.91 12.26 -5.27
N ASP A 194 -9.93 12.10 -6.12
CA ASP A 194 -11.30 12.56 -5.87
C ASP A 194 -12.24 11.43 -5.41
N VAL A 195 -11.72 10.21 -5.23
CA VAL A 195 -12.53 9.06 -4.79
C VAL A 195 -12.58 9.00 -3.27
N ARG A 196 -13.77 8.76 -2.72
CA ARG A 196 -13.96 8.50 -1.30
C ARG A 196 -14.30 7.05 -1.03
N VAL A 197 -13.36 6.32 -0.44
CA VAL A 197 -13.62 4.99 0.13
C VAL A 197 -13.35 5.01 1.63
N ASP A 198 -14.38 4.67 2.41
CA ASP A 198 -14.33 4.63 3.87
C ASP A 198 -14.09 3.19 4.36
N ILE A 199 -13.33 3.02 5.45
CA ILE A 199 -13.15 1.75 6.15
C ILE A 199 -14.02 1.74 7.41
N VAL A 200 -14.85 0.72 7.58
CA VAL A 200 -15.73 0.55 8.75
C VAL A 200 -15.28 -0.66 9.57
N ALA A 201 -14.90 -0.42 10.82
CA ALA A 201 -14.51 -1.46 11.76
C ALA A 201 -15.74 -2.24 12.26
N ILE A 202 -15.68 -3.57 12.20
CA ILE A 202 -16.74 -4.45 12.70
C ILE A 202 -16.27 -5.13 13.99
N TYR A 203 -17.12 -5.05 15.02
CA TYR A 203 -16.89 -5.65 16.33
C TYR A 203 -18.19 -6.18 16.93
N PRO A 204 -18.15 -7.14 17.87
CA PRO A 204 -19.35 -7.60 18.57
C PRO A 204 -20.11 -6.42 19.20
N GLY A 205 -21.39 -6.30 18.88
CA GLY A 205 -22.25 -5.22 19.38
C GLY A 205 -22.26 -3.93 18.55
N CYS A 206 -21.48 -3.82 17.46
CA CYS A 206 -21.62 -2.68 16.54
C CYS A 206 -22.95 -2.76 15.76
N ASP A 207 -23.53 -1.59 15.52
CA ASP A 207 -24.74 -1.38 14.73
C ASP A 207 -24.39 -0.81 13.34
N ALA A 208 -25.40 -0.42 12.56
CA ALA A 208 -25.20 0.13 11.22
C ALA A 208 -24.76 1.61 11.17
N ILE A 209 -24.47 2.26 12.31
CA ILE A 209 -24.28 3.73 12.35
C ILE A 209 -23.14 4.21 11.46
N HIS A 210 -22.01 3.50 11.44
CA HIS A 210 -20.84 3.90 10.66
C HIS A 210 -21.04 3.70 9.16
N ILE A 211 -21.74 2.64 8.75
CA ILE A 211 -22.11 2.44 7.33
C ILE A 211 -23.02 3.57 6.86
N ARG A 212 -24.03 3.92 7.66
CA ARG A 212 -24.96 5.02 7.35
C ARG A 212 -24.21 6.35 7.24
N ALA A 213 -23.31 6.64 8.19
CA ALA A 213 -22.52 7.87 8.16
C ALA A 213 -21.66 7.98 6.88
N SER A 214 -21.06 6.89 6.41
CA SER A 214 -20.33 6.88 5.14
C SER A 214 -21.22 7.17 3.93
N LEU A 215 -22.45 6.63 3.89
CA LEU A 215 -23.42 6.95 2.83
C LEU A 215 -23.87 8.40 2.86
N GLU A 216 -24.17 8.95 4.05
CA GLU A 216 -24.54 10.36 4.24
C GLU A 216 -23.40 11.29 3.80
N ALA A 217 -22.15 10.87 4.03
CA ALA A 217 -20.95 11.56 3.60
C ALA A 217 -20.58 11.30 2.12
N LYS A 218 -21.44 10.61 1.37
CA LYS A 218 -21.30 10.29 -0.06
C LYS A 218 -20.03 9.51 -0.39
N ALA A 219 -19.72 8.49 0.42
CA ALA A 219 -18.67 7.55 0.06
C ALA A 219 -19.01 6.82 -1.25
N ASP A 220 -18.06 6.77 -2.17
CA ASP A 220 -18.17 6.05 -3.44
C ASP A 220 -18.03 4.53 -3.24
N GLY A 221 -17.45 4.09 -2.12
CA GLY A 221 -17.32 2.70 -1.74
C GLY A 221 -17.05 2.52 -0.25
N ILE A 222 -17.29 1.32 0.27
CA ILE A 222 -17.07 0.98 1.68
C ILE A 222 -16.27 -0.31 1.79
N VAL A 223 -15.28 -0.32 2.67
CA VAL A 223 -14.55 -1.54 3.07
C VAL A 223 -14.88 -1.88 4.51
N LEU A 224 -15.32 -3.12 4.76
CA LEU A 224 -15.54 -3.63 6.11
C LEU A 224 -14.27 -4.29 6.62
N ALA A 225 -13.77 -3.87 7.78
CA ALA A 225 -12.78 -4.62 8.56
C ALA A 225 -13.52 -5.64 9.42
N ALA A 226 -13.96 -6.74 8.79
CA ALA A 226 -14.85 -7.73 9.38
C ALA A 226 -14.15 -8.67 10.38
N LEU A 227 -14.95 -9.45 11.10
CA LEU A 227 -14.47 -10.45 12.07
C LEU A 227 -14.07 -11.75 11.37
N GLY A 228 -13.01 -12.42 11.87
CA GLY A 228 -12.66 -13.78 11.43
C GLY A 228 -12.46 -13.88 9.92
N SER A 229 -13.22 -14.76 9.26
CA SER A 229 -13.13 -15.00 7.81
C SER A 229 -13.97 -14.04 6.95
N GLY A 230 -14.48 -12.93 7.51
CA GLY A 230 -15.37 -12.01 6.81
C GLY A 230 -16.78 -11.93 7.40
N ASN A 231 -16.94 -12.10 8.71
CA ASN A 231 -18.24 -12.17 9.38
C ASN A 231 -18.63 -10.84 10.05
N ALA A 232 -19.94 -10.61 10.14
CA ALA A 232 -20.56 -9.45 10.75
C ALA A 232 -21.79 -9.89 11.58
N ASN A 233 -22.87 -9.11 11.54
CA ASN A 233 -24.15 -9.43 12.17
C ASN A 233 -25.31 -9.11 11.21
N ARG A 234 -26.54 -9.45 11.61
CA ARG A 234 -27.74 -9.30 10.78
C ARG A 234 -28.09 -7.86 10.43
N GLU A 235 -27.87 -6.94 11.35
CA GLU A 235 -28.12 -5.53 11.09
C GLU A 235 -27.17 -4.99 10.02
N LEU A 236 -25.90 -5.37 10.11
CA LEU A 236 -24.89 -5.00 9.13
C LEU A 236 -25.15 -5.62 7.76
N VAL A 237 -25.59 -6.88 7.68
CA VAL A 237 -26.01 -7.49 6.40
C VAL A 237 -27.14 -6.69 5.75
N ALA A 238 -28.13 -6.26 6.54
CA ALA A 238 -29.21 -5.41 6.03
C ALA A 238 -28.71 -4.02 5.59
N ALA A 239 -27.73 -3.44 6.29
CA ALA A 239 -27.12 -2.17 5.91
C ALA A 239 -26.32 -2.29 4.60
N VAL A 240 -25.54 -3.36 4.46
CA VAL A 240 -24.80 -3.69 3.23
C VAL A 240 -25.74 -3.84 2.04
N LYS A 241 -26.87 -4.53 2.21
CA LYS A 241 -27.88 -4.65 1.15
C LYS A 241 -28.39 -3.28 0.68
N ARG A 242 -28.59 -2.33 1.60
CA ARG A 242 -28.98 -0.97 1.24
C ARG A 242 -27.89 -0.24 0.46
N CYS A 243 -26.61 -0.41 0.82
CA CYS A 243 -25.49 0.16 0.07
C CYS A 243 -25.47 -0.37 -1.37
N THR A 244 -25.53 -1.70 -1.52
CA THR A 244 -25.41 -2.36 -2.83
C THR A 244 -26.61 -2.09 -3.73
N ASP A 245 -27.83 -2.03 -3.16
CA ASP A 245 -29.04 -1.60 -3.89
C ASP A 245 -28.95 -0.14 -4.35
N GLY A 246 -28.24 0.71 -3.60
CA GLY A 246 -27.93 2.09 -3.95
C GLY A 246 -26.74 2.25 -4.90
N GLY A 247 -26.14 1.16 -5.38
CA GLY A 247 -25.00 1.17 -6.30
C GLY A 247 -23.64 1.45 -5.64
N VAL A 248 -23.57 1.50 -4.30
CA VAL A 248 -22.30 1.69 -3.57
C VAL A 248 -21.64 0.33 -3.33
N PRO A 249 -20.48 0.02 -3.95
CA PRO A 249 -19.78 -1.24 -3.73
C PRO A 249 -19.31 -1.37 -2.28
N VAL A 250 -19.56 -2.55 -1.71
CA VAL A 250 -19.09 -2.93 -0.36
C VAL A 250 -18.11 -4.09 -0.46
N ILE A 251 -16.91 -3.88 0.05
CA ILE A 251 -15.86 -4.90 0.13
C ILE A 251 -15.79 -5.45 1.56
N VAL A 252 -15.81 -6.77 1.70
CA VAL A 252 -15.56 -7.46 2.98
C VAL A 252 -14.10 -7.86 3.02
N SER A 253 -13.31 -7.16 3.84
CA SER A 253 -11.98 -7.59 4.26
C SER A 253 -12.06 -8.08 5.72
N SER A 254 -10.93 -8.34 6.36
CA SER A 254 -10.88 -8.81 7.75
C SER A 254 -9.84 -8.06 8.56
N ARG A 255 -10.13 -7.90 9.85
CA ARG A 255 -9.14 -7.46 10.85
C ARG A 255 -8.10 -8.55 11.18
N VAL A 256 -8.35 -9.80 10.75
CA VAL A 256 -7.38 -10.88 10.91
C VAL A 256 -6.23 -10.65 9.93
N PRO A 257 -4.97 -10.56 10.39
CA PRO A 257 -3.85 -10.15 9.56
C PRO A 257 -3.45 -11.18 8.50
N ASP A 258 -3.62 -12.47 8.77
CA ASP A 258 -3.06 -13.54 7.93
C ASP A 258 -4.10 -14.60 7.53
N GLY A 259 -3.92 -15.18 6.34
CA GLY A 259 -4.75 -16.25 5.80
C GLY A 259 -5.77 -15.82 4.74
N LEU A 260 -6.42 -16.84 4.15
CA LEU A 260 -7.42 -16.71 3.09
C LEU A 260 -8.80 -16.43 3.69
N LEU A 261 -9.47 -15.39 3.20
CA LEU A 261 -10.85 -15.09 3.58
C LEU A 261 -11.82 -15.92 2.74
N VAL A 262 -12.70 -16.67 3.40
CA VAL A 262 -13.70 -17.55 2.78
C VAL A 262 -15.07 -17.26 3.38
N ALA A 263 -16.03 -16.93 2.51
CA ALA A 263 -17.41 -16.61 2.85
C ALA A 263 -18.27 -17.87 3.09
N SER A 264 -17.94 -18.66 4.10
CA SER A 264 -18.61 -19.95 4.35
C SER A 264 -19.77 -19.91 5.36
N TYR A 265 -19.78 -18.95 6.29
CA TYR A 265 -20.77 -18.90 7.37
C TYR A 265 -22.04 -18.17 6.92
N GLY A 266 -23.20 -18.80 7.15
CA GLY A 266 -24.54 -18.19 7.04
C GLY A 266 -25.24 -18.07 8.40
N GLY A 267 -26.55 -17.78 8.39
CA GLY A 267 -27.36 -17.66 9.62
C GLY A 267 -27.77 -16.23 9.97
N GLY A 268 -27.53 -15.31 9.05
CA GLY A 268 -27.99 -13.93 9.08
C GLY A 268 -26.87 -12.91 9.26
N GLY A 269 -25.63 -13.28 9.52
CA GLY A 269 -24.53 -12.34 9.75
C GLY A 269 -23.16 -12.80 9.26
N GLY A 270 -23.04 -14.01 8.70
CA GLY A 270 -21.75 -14.51 8.25
C GLY A 270 -21.37 -14.00 6.85
N GLY A 271 -20.15 -14.30 6.41
CA GLY A 271 -19.64 -13.89 5.10
C GLY A 271 -20.53 -14.35 3.93
N HIS A 272 -21.20 -15.51 4.05
CA HIS A 272 -22.17 -15.94 3.04
C HIS A 272 -23.35 -14.97 2.92
N ASP A 273 -23.89 -14.52 4.07
CA ASP A 273 -25.03 -13.59 4.10
C ASP A 273 -24.64 -12.21 3.54
N LEU A 274 -23.41 -11.74 3.83
CA LEU A 274 -22.86 -10.51 3.26
C LEU A 274 -22.70 -10.61 1.73
N ALA A 275 -22.22 -11.75 1.23
CA ALA A 275 -22.12 -11.99 -0.21
C ALA A 275 -23.50 -12.04 -0.87
N ALA A 276 -24.49 -12.69 -0.24
CA ALA A 276 -25.87 -12.69 -0.69
C ALA A 276 -26.51 -11.29 -0.68
N ALA A 277 -26.07 -10.41 0.23
CA ALA A 277 -26.43 -9.00 0.24
C ALA A 277 -25.72 -8.16 -0.84
N GLY A 278 -24.88 -8.77 -1.68
CA GLY A 278 -24.19 -8.12 -2.80
C GLY A 278 -22.76 -7.69 -2.50
N ALA A 279 -22.25 -7.88 -1.29
CA ALA A 279 -20.87 -7.54 -0.98
C ALA A 279 -19.87 -8.42 -1.73
N ILE A 280 -18.66 -7.90 -1.92
CA ILE A 280 -17.56 -8.57 -2.59
C ILE A 280 -16.50 -8.87 -1.52
N HIS A 281 -16.06 -10.12 -1.41
CA HIS A 281 -15.02 -10.48 -0.45
C HIS A 281 -13.64 -10.24 -1.04
N SER A 282 -12.79 -9.57 -0.28
CA SER A 282 -11.35 -9.54 -0.55
C SER A 282 -10.76 -10.88 -0.12
N GLN A 283 -10.06 -11.60 -1.01
CA GLN A 283 -9.41 -12.85 -0.63
C GLN A 283 -8.12 -12.62 0.17
N THR A 284 -7.32 -11.66 -0.28
CA THR A 284 -5.97 -11.42 0.25
C THR A 284 -5.84 -10.06 0.92
N LEU A 285 -6.32 -8.99 0.29
CA LEU A 285 -6.04 -7.62 0.74
C LEU A 285 -6.75 -7.30 2.05
N ARG A 286 -5.98 -6.75 3.00
CA ARG A 286 -6.46 -6.22 4.29
C ARG A 286 -7.11 -4.85 4.10
N PRO A 287 -7.84 -4.32 5.10
CA PRO A 287 -8.73 -3.18 4.88
C PRO A 287 -8.06 -1.95 4.25
N SER A 288 -6.83 -1.64 4.65
CA SER A 288 -5.97 -0.59 4.07
C SER A 288 -5.79 -0.78 2.56
N GLN A 289 -5.26 -1.92 2.15
CA GLN A 289 -5.01 -2.24 0.75
C GLN A 289 -6.30 -2.46 -0.07
N ALA A 290 -7.33 -3.04 0.54
CA ALA A 290 -8.63 -3.22 -0.09
C ALA A 290 -9.28 -1.86 -0.42
N ARG A 291 -9.08 -0.85 0.43
CA ARG A 291 -9.51 0.53 0.17
C ARG A 291 -8.82 1.10 -1.06
N ILE A 292 -7.51 0.90 -1.19
CA ILE A 292 -6.74 1.39 -2.34
C ILE A 292 -7.17 0.73 -3.65
N LEU A 293 -7.32 -0.60 -3.66
CA LEU A 293 -7.81 -1.32 -4.84
C LEU A 293 -9.21 -0.85 -5.24
N LEU A 294 -10.12 -0.72 -4.27
CA LEU A 294 -11.48 -0.24 -4.56
C LEU A 294 -11.47 1.19 -5.12
N ALA A 295 -10.66 2.08 -4.55
CA ALA A 295 -10.54 3.46 -5.03
C ALA A 295 -10.04 3.51 -6.48
N ALA A 296 -9.03 2.71 -6.83
CA ALA A 296 -8.51 2.62 -8.20
C ALA A 296 -9.55 2.07 -9.19
N LEU A 297 -10.31 1.04 -8.80
CA LEU A 297 -11.37 0.47 -9.64
C LEU A 297 -12.54 1.42 -9.85
N ILE A 298 -12.94 2.17 -8.81
CA ILE A 298 -13.97 3.21 -8.91
C ILE A 298 -13.50 4.35 -9.82
N ALA A 299 -12.27 4.84 -9.64
CA ALA A 299 -11.68 5.87 -10.50
C ALA A 299 -11.61 5.42 -11.98
N ALA A 300 -11.43 4.12 -12.21
CA ALA A 300 -11.44 3.51 -13.53
C ALA A 300 -12.84 3.20 -14.07
N GLU A 301 -13.91 3.56 -13.34
CA GLU A 301 -15.31 3.25 -13.69
C GLU A 301 -15.52 1.76 -13.97
N SER A 302 -14.81 0.90 -13.22
CA SER A 302 -14.80 -0.54 -13.45
C SER A 302 -16.18 -1.16 -13.17
N PRO A 303 -16.71 -2.01 -14.06
CA PRO A 303 -17.92 -2.77 -13.80
C PRO A 303 -17.81 -3.63 -12.54
N VAL A 304 -18.94 -3.86 -11.85
CA VAL A 304 -18.99 -4.67 -10.61
C VAL A 304 -18.38 -6.07 -10.77
N GLN A 305 -18.43 -6.65 -11.97
CA GLN A 305 -17.83 -7.95 -12.25
C GLN A 305 -16.30 -7.89 -12.25
N ASP A 306 -15.71 -6.82 -12.77
CA ASP A 306 -14.26 -6.62 -12.74
C ASP A 306 -13.78 -6.29 -11.34
N ILE A 307 -14.56 -5.52 -10.56
CA ILE A 307 -14.31 -5.35 -9.12
C ILE A 307 -14.30 -6.72 -8.42
N ARG A 308 -15.29 -7.57 -8.70
CA ARG A 308 -15.35 -8.92 -8.13
C ARG A 308 -14.17 -9.80 -8.56
N ARG A 309 -13.71 -9.71 -9.80
CA ARG A 309 -12.52 -10.44 -10.28
C ARG A 309 -11.26 -9.97 -9.56
N ALA A 310 -11.04 -8.66 -9.47
CA ALA A 310 -9.86 -8.06 -8.85
C ALA A 310 -9.71 -8.46 -7.37
N PHE A 311 -10.80 -8.45 -6.59
CA PHE A 311 -10.79 -8.88 -5.19
C PHE A 311 -10.65 -10.40 -4.98
N ASN A 312 -10.74 -11.19 -6.05
CA ASN A 312 -10.36 -12.60 -6.09
C ASN A 312 -8.91 -12.81 -6.55
N ASP A 313 -8.07 -11.76 -6.52
CA ASP A 313 -6.69 -11.74 -6.99
C ASP A 313 -6.55 -12.12 -8.48
N ARG A 314 -7.54 -11.72 -9.30
CA ARG A 314 -7.56 -11.98 -10.76
C ARG A 314 -7.84 -10.69 -11.53
N PHE A 315 -6.97 -10.36 -12.48
CA PHE A 315 -7.16 -9.26 -13.43
C PHE A 315 -7.41 -9.80 -14.83
#